data_AF-A0A534X798-F1
#
_entry.id   AF-A0A534X798-F1
#
_cell.length_a   1.000
_cell.length_b   1.000
_cell.length_c   1.000
_cell.angle_alpha   90.00
_cell.angle_beta   90.00
_cell.angle_gamma   90.00
#
_symmetry.space_group_name_H-M   'P 1'
#
loop_
_entity.id
_entity.type
_entity.pdbx_description
1 polymer ?
#
loop_
_entity_poly.entity_id
_entity_poly.type
_entity_poly.pdbx_seq_one_letter_code
_entity_poly.pdbx_strand_id
1 'polypeptide(L)'
;MSLSLSGIGAGVAEAIHISTAESVVFVCRRDPPEVLNSSSSAGAPVVTAGTACAQALADALVAGFRLQSVIASFASGDIAFPRYTLIRVPNAEDDGAG
;
A
#
# COMPACT_ATOMS: atom_id res chain seq x y z
N MET A 1 30.78 17.59 1.02
CA MET A 1 30.77 16.37 1.85
C MET A 1 30.37 15.22 0.94
N SER A 2 31.36 14.42 0.53
CA SER A 2 31.20 13.33 -0.44
C SER A 2 31.30 12.02 0.33
N LEU A 3 30.31 11.15 0.17
CA LEU A 3 30.33 9.78 0.70
C LEU A 3 30.78 8.85 -0.42
N SER A 4 32.06 8.50 -0.41
CA SER A 4 32.64 7.51 -1.34
C SER A 4 32.37 6.10 -0.81
N LEU A 5 31.62 5.30 -1.58
CA LEU A 5 31.47 3.86 -1.35
C LEU A 5 32.27 3.11 -2.43
N SER A 6 33.53 2.77 -2.13
CA SER A 6 34.32 1.82 -2.93
C SER A 6 34.03 0.41 -2.45
N GLY A 7 33.41 -0.42 -3.30
CA GLY A 7 33.08 -1.81 -2.98
C GLY A 7 32.45 -2.58 -4.13
N ILE A 8 33.28 -2.92 -5.12
CA ILE A 8 33.20 -4.01 -6.11
C ILE A 8 31.87 -4.78 -6.23
N GLY A 9 31.21 -4.68 -7.40
CA GLY A 9 30.22 -5.64 -7.86
C GLY A 9 29.38 -5.09 -9.00
N ALA A 10 29.44 -5.73 -10.16
CA ALA A 10 28.76 -5.41 -11.43
C ALA A 10 27.42 -4.67 -11.25
N GLY A 11 27.36 -3.48 -11.84
CA GLY A 11 26.20 -2.60 -11.82
C GLY A 11 24.94 -3.29 -12.36
N VAL A 12 24.02 -3.57 -11.46
CA VAL A 12 22.62 -3.23 -11.68
C VAL A 12 22.42 -1.87 -11.02
N ALA A 13 22.73 -0.81 -11.74
CA ALA A 13 22.00 0.43 -11.55
C ALA A 13 20.57 0.16 -12.05
N GLU A 14 19.80 -0.65 -11.31
CA GLU A 14 18.36 -0.60 -11.44
C GLU A 14 17.99 0.78 -10.91
N ALA A 15 17.75 1.69 -11.85
CA ALA A 15 16.95 2.86 -11.61
C ALA A 15 15.72 2.36 -10.85
N ILE A 16 15.68 2.60 -9.54
CA ILE A 16 14.45 2.47 -8.80
C ILE A 16 13.60 3.62 -9.31
N HIS A 17 12.94 3.41 -10.44
CA HIS A 17 11.68 4.03 -10.73
C HIS A 17 10.79 3.61 -9.56
N ILE A 18 10.86 4.37 -8.47
CA ILE A 18 9.77 4.43 -7.51
C ILE A 18 8.63 4.99 -8.35
N SER A 19 7.88 4.09 -9.00
CA SER A 19 6.51 4.38 -9.36
C SER A 19 5.92 4.94 -8.07
N THR A 20 5.58 6.23 -8.09
CA THR A 20 4.96 6.95 -6.99
C THR A 20 3.52 6.47 -6.80
N ALA A 21 3.35 5.14 -6.71
CA ALA A 21 2.07 4.53 -6.46
C ALA A 21 1.65 4.90 -5.05
N GLU A 22 0.55 5.62 -4.97
CA GLU A 22 -0.08 5.88 -3.68
C GLU A 22 -0.59 4.53 -3.16
N SER A 23 -0.45 4.28 -1.86
CA SER A 23 -0.89 3.02 -1.26
C SER A 23 -1.61 3.24 0.06
N VAL A 24 -2.60 2.40 0.30
CA VAL A 24 -3.26 2.27 1.59
C VAL A 24 -3.27 0.81 1.99
N VAL A 25 -2.83 0.56 3.22
CA VAL A 25 -2.75 -0.76 3.82
C VAL A 25 -3.54 -0.72 5.11
N PHE A 26 -4.42 -1.69 5.32
CA PHE A 26 -5.10 -1.84 6.59
C PHE A 26 -5.35 -3.30 6.95
N VAL A 27 -5.32 -3.59 8.24
CA VAL A 27 -5.55 -4.92 8.82
C VAL A 27 -6.91 -4.92 9.49
N CYS A 28 -7.70 -5.95 9.21
CA CYS A 28 -9.07 -6.08 9.69
C CYS A 28 -9.19 -7.18 10.75
N ARG A 29 -9.83 -6.88 11.87
CA ARG A 29 -10.35 -7.94 12.75
C ARG A 29 -11.62 -8.54 12.15
N ARG A 30 -11.95 -9.79 12.50
CA ARG A 30 -13.17 -10.44 11.99
C ARG A 30 -14.42 -10.08 12.77
N ASP A 31 -14.30 -9.93 14.08
CA ASP A 31 -15.43 -9.70 14.95
C ASP A 31 -15.09 -8.68 16.05
N PRO A 32 -15.77 -7.52 16.08
CA PRO A 32 -16.57 -6.96 15.00
C PRO A 32 -15.68 -6.52 13.82
N PRO A 33 -16.14 -6.57 12.56
CA PRO A 33 -15.31 -6.38 11.37
C PRO A 33 -14.80 -4.93 11.19
N GLU A 34 -13.67 -4.62 11.82
CA GLU A 34 -13.11 -3.27 11.93
C GLU A 34 -11.59 -3.24 11.73
N VAL A 35 -11.09 -2.07 11.33
CA VAL A 35 -9.67 -1.82 11.13
C VAL A 35 -8.96 -1.80 12.48
N LEU A 36 -7.93 -2.65 12.61
CA LEU A 36 -7.04 -2.70 13.77
C LEU A 36 -5.87 -1.72 13.63
N ASN A 37 -5.26 -1.72 12.46
CA ASN A 37 -4.11 -0.88 12.15
C ASN A 37 -4.10 -0.57 10.66
N SER A 38 -3.53 0.57 10.32
CA SER A 38 -3.46 1.09 8.96
C SER A 38 -2.16 1.83 8.72
N SER A 39 -1.78 1.92 7.45
CA SER A 39 -0.64 2.69 6.99
C SER A 39 -0.97 3.21 5.59
N SER A 40 -0.82 4.50 5.39
CA SER A 40 -1.17 5.18 4.13
C SER A 40 0.03 5.97 3.65
N SER A 41 0.30 5.97 2.35
CA SER A 41 1.31 6.83 1.76
C SER A 41 0.84 8.28 1.70
N ALA A 42 1.75 9.20 1.37
CA ALA A 42 1.34 10.55 0.97
C ALA A 42 0.35 10.48 -0.21
N GLY A 43 -0.70 11.32 -0.17
CA GLY A 43 -1.77 11.37 -1.17
C GLY A 43 -2.88 10.32 -1.01
N ALA A 44 -2.62 9.24 -0.25
CA ALA A 44 -3.62 8.19 0.00
C ALA A 44 -4.65 8.58 1.09
N PRO A 45 -5.89 8.04 1.02
CA PRO A 45 -6.89 8.29 2.04
C PRO A 45 -6.44 7.74 3.39
N VAL A 46 -6.70 8.51 4.45
CA VAL A 46 -6.39 8.09 5.82
C VAL A 46 -7.47 7.12 6.28
N VAL A 47 -7.05 5.88 6.60
CA VAL A 47 -7.92 4.89 7.23
C VAL A 47 -7.65 4.89 8.74
N THR A 48 -8.69 5.06 9.55
CA THR A 48 -8.56 5.11 11.02
C THR A 48 -8.85 3.74 11.66
N ALA A 49 -8.22 3.44 12.79
CA ALA A 49 -8.58 2.27 13.59
C ALA A 49 -10.01 2.40 14.12
N GLY A 50 -10.76 1.29 14.17
CA GLY A 50 -12.18 1.25 14.53
C GLY A 50 -13.14 1.53 13.37
N THR A 51 -12.67 1.97 12.20
CA THR A 51 -13.50 2.08 11.00
C THR A 51 -13.96 0.68 10.57
N ALA A 52 -15.23 0.53 10.20
CA ALA A 52 -15.76 -0.71 9.65
C ALA A 52 -14.96 -1.11 8.40
N CYS A 53 -14.48 -2.34 8.33
CA CYS A 53 -13.56 -2.76 7.26
C CYS A 53 -14.15 -2.68 5.86
N ALA A 54 -15.45 -2.96 5.74
CA ALA A 54 -16.17 -2.78 4.48
C ALA A 54 -16.19 -1.30 4.04
N GLN A 55 -16.33 -0.38 4.99
CA GLN A 55 -16.35 1.05 4.72
C GLN A 55 -14.96 1.55 4.29
N ALA A 56 -13.91 1.19 5.04
CA ALA A 56 -12.53 1.53 4.67
C ALA A 56 -12.14 1.04 3.27
N LEU A 57 -12.58 -0.18 2.90
CA LEU A 57 -12.39 -0.72 1.57
C LEU A 57 -13.17 0.08 0.51
N ALA A 58 -14.44 0.38 0.78
CA ALA A 58 -15.27 1.15 -0.13
C ALA A 58 -14.70 2.56 -0.37
N ASP A 59 -14.29 3.26 0.68
CA ASP A 59 -13.69 4.60 0.60
C ASP A 59 -12.42 4.59 -0.26
N ALA A 60 -11.54 3.60 -0.09
CA ALA A 60 -10.33 3.46 -0.90
C ALA A 60 -10.66 3.20 -2.38
N LEU A 61 -11.65 2.34 -2.66
CA LEU A 61 -12.10 2.06 -4.03
C LEU A 61 -12.73 3.29 -4.70
N VAL A 62 -13.57 4.03 -3.98
CA VAL A 62 -14.18 5.29 -4.43
C VAL A 62 -13.13 6.37 -4.67
N ALA A 63 -12.11 6.42 -3.80
CA ALA A 63 -10.98 7.32 -4.01
C ALA A 63 -10.21 6.98 -5.28
N GLY A 64 -10.35 5.79 -5.86
CA GLY A 64 -9.70 5.37 -7.11
C GLY A 64 -8.55 4.39 -6.92
N PHE A 65 -8.33 3.90 -5.70
CA PHE A 65 -7.39 2.82 -5.45
C PHE A 65 -7.96 1.50 -5.98
N ARG A 66 -7.07 0.54 -6.24
CA ARG A 66 -7.41 -0.81 -6.66
C ARG A 66 -6.83 -1.80 -5.66
N LEU A 67 -7.60 -2.83 -5.35
CA LEU A 67 -7.13 -3.91 -4.49
C LEU A 67 -5.98 -4.64 -5.18
N GLN A 68 -4.80 -4.58 -4.58
CA GLN A 68 -3.58 -5.21 -5.10
C GLN A 68 -3.36 -6.58 -4.46
N SER A 69 -3.55 -6.70 -3.15
CA SER A 69 -3.40 -7.97 -2.45
C SER A 69 -4.22 -8.03 -1.18
N VAL A 70 -4.61 -9.26 -0.81
CA VAL A 70 -5.16 -9.60 0.50
C VAL A 70 -4.34 -10.75 1.06
N ILE A 71 -3.66 -10.51 2.17
CA ILE A 71 -2.78 -11.50 2.80
C ILE A 71 -3.22 -11.72 4.24
N ALA A 72 -3.23 -12.96 4.70
CA ALA A 72 -3.39 -13.27 6.11
C ALA A 72 -2.20 -12.69 6.90
N SER A 73 -2.45 -11.70 7.74
CA SER A 73 -1.48 -11.24 8.74
C SER A 73 -1.67 -12.02 10.02
N PHE A 74 -0.62 -12.72 10.42
CA PHE A 74 -0.61 -13.49 11.65
C PHE A 74 -0.15 -12.57 12.78
N ALA A 75 -1.06 -12.23 13.69
CA ALA A 75 -0.65 -11.72 14.99
C ALA A 75 -0.22 -12.92 15.85
N SER A 76 0.90 -12.82 16.55
CA SER A 76 1.48 -13.87 17.39
C SER A 76 0.42 -14.61 18.23
N GLY A 77 0.05 -15.83 17.82
CA GLY A 77 -1.01 -16.63 18.47
C GLY A 77 -2.13 -17.14 17.55
N ASP A 78 -1.83 -17.53 16.30
CA ASP A 78 -2.74 -18.29 15.40
C ASP A 78 -3.96 -17.55 14.80
N ILE A 79 -4.24 -16.29 15.14
CA ILE A 79 -5.34 -15.55 14.52
C ILE A 79 -4.84 -14.80 13.27
N ALA A 80 -5.25 -15.31 12.11
CA ALA A 80 -5.05 -14.65 10.82
C ALA A 80 -6.07 -13.53 10.58
N PHE A 81 -5.58 -12.28 10.63
CA PHE A 81 -6.32 -11.08 10.27
C PHE A 81 -6.05 -10.70 8.81
N PRO A 82 -7.07 -10.51 7.96
CA PRO A 82 -6.83 -10.09 6.58
C PRO A 82 -6.21 -8.69 6.55
N ARG A 83 -5.08 -8.58 5.86
CA ARG A 83 -4.42 -7.33 5.49
C ARG A 83 -4.70 -7.02 4.04
N TYR A 84 -5.35 -5.89 3.82
CA TYR A 84 -5.65 -5.36 2.51
C TYR A 84 -4.56 -4.38 2.11
N THR A 85 -4.05 -4.53 0.89
CA THR A 85 -3.17 -3.55 0.25
C THR A 85 -3.89 -3.05 -0.99
N LEU A 86 -4.13 -1.74 -1.05
CA LEU A 86 -4.65 -1.08 -2.23
C LEU A 86 -3.65 -0.06 -2.74
N ILE A 87 -3.53 0.03 -4.06
CA ILE A 87 -2.65 1.01 -4.71
C ILE A 87 -3.43 1.83 -5.72
N ARG A 88 -3.02 3.08 -5.90
CA ARG A 88 -3.35 3.87 -7.08
C ARG A 88 -2.06 4.06 -7.86
N VAL A 89 -2.03 3.52 -9.08
CA VAL A 89 -0.95 3.86 -10.01
C VAL A 89 -1.34 5.19 -10.62
N PRO A 90 -0.47 6.23 -10.59
CA PRO A 90 -0.73 7.41 -11.39
C PRO A 90 -0.91 6.92 -12.83
N ASN A 91 -2.03 7.25 -13.46
CA ASN A 91 -2.17 6.97 -14.88
C ASN A 91 -0.91 7.55 -15.52
N ALA A 92 -0.09 6.71 -16.15
CA ALA A 92 0.93 7.22 -17.04
C ALA A 92 0.16 8.16 -17.97
N GLU A 93 0.51 9.44 -17.91
CA GLU A 93 -0.04 10.41 -18.84
C GLU A 93 0.01 9.76 -20.22
N ASP A 94 -1.16 9.69 -20.84
CA ASP A 94 -1.33 9.36 -22.25
C ASP A 94 -0.41 10.32 -23.00
N ASP A 95 0.84 9.89 -23.24
CA ASP A 95 1.81 10.62 -24.03
C ASP A 95 1.27 10.55 -25.46
N GLY A 96 0.44 11.55 -25.76
CA GLY A 96 -0.25 11.71 -27.03
C GLY A 96 0.75 11.69 -28.18
N ALA A 97 0.92 10.52 -28.78
CA ALA A 97 1.52 10.35 -30.08
C ALA A 97 0.40 9.96 -31.06
N GLY A 98 -0.22 10.98 -31.65
CA GLY A 98 -1.18 10.88 -32.74
C GLY A 98 -1.13 12.13 -33.61
#